data_AF-W9VHN5-F1
#
_entry.id   AF-W9VHN5-F1
#
_cell.length_a   1.000
_cell.length_b   1.000
_cell.length_c   1.000
_cell.angle_alpha   90.00
_cell.angle_beta   90.00
_cell.angle_gamma   90.00
#
_symmetry.space_group_name_H-M   'P 1'
#
loop_
_entity.id
_entity.type
_entity.pdbx_description
1 polymer ?
#
loop_
_entity_poly.entity_id
_entity_poly.type
_entity_poly.pdbx_seq_one_letter_code
_entity_poly.pdbx_strand_id
1 'polypeptide(L)' 'MIGIDDPFVLIAYFGIVAATLASLFYGLARRNAARDEITNEDRQWALEEKKVDDEL' A
#
# COMPACT_ATOMS: atom_id res chain seq x y z
N MET A 1 15.61 -30.57 -1.03
CA MET A 1 14.45 -31.28 -0.42
C MET A 1 13.09 -30.61 -0.72
N ILE A 2 12.91 -30.07 -1.93
CA ILE A 2 11.61 -29.56 -2.43
C ILE A 2 11.42 -29.95 -3.91
N GLY A 3 12.20 -30.94 -4.38
CA GLY A 3 12.32 -31.28 -5.80
C GLY A 3 13.21 -30.34 -6.65
N ILE A 4 13.83 -29.32 -6.03
CA ILE A 4 14.78 -28.41 -6.69
C ILE A 4 16.20 -28.75 -6.20
N ASP A 5 17.04 -29.21 -7.12
CA ASP A 5 18.41 -29.66 -6.84
C ASP A 5 19.46 -28.57 -7.09
N ASP A 6 19.17 -27.62 -7.99
CA ASP A 6 20.07 -26.50 -8.28
C ASP A 6 20.02 -25.44 -7.15
N PRO A 7 21.16 -25.16 -6.48
CA PRO A 7 21.20 -24.18 -5.39
C PRO A 7 20.82 -22.75 -5.81
N PHE A 8 21.16 -22.33 -7.03
CA PHE A 8 20.82 -21.00 -7.54
C PHE A 8 19.32 -20.88 -7.79
N VAL A 9 18.69 -21.93 -8.33
CA VAL A 9 17.24 -21.98 -8.53
C VAL A 9 16.51 -21.97 -7.19
N LEU A 10 17.03 -22.69 -6.19
CA LEU A 10 16.48 -22.70 -4.84
C LEU A 10 16.53 -21.30 -4.20
N ILE A 11 17.66 -20.60 -4.32
CA ILE A 11 17.83 -19.23 -3.82
C ILE A 11 16.87 -18.27 -4.52
N ALA A 12 16.76 -18.35 -5.85
CA ALA A 12 15.84 -17.51 -6.62
C ALA A 12 14.39 -17.73 -6.19
N TYR A 13 13.98 -18.99 -6.02
CA TYR A 13 12.64 -19.35 -5.54
C TYR A 13 12.33 -18.70 -4.19
N PHE A 14 13.18 -18.89 -3.19
CA PHE A 14 12.98 -18.28 -1.88
C PHE A 14 13.13 -16.76 -1.90
N GLY A 15 13.99 -16.21 -2.75
CA GLY A 15 14.16 -14.78 -2.94
C GLY A 15 12.88 -14.11 -3.45
N ILE A 16 12.21 -14.72 -4.42
CA ILE A 16 10.92 -14.22 -4.94
C ILE A 16 9.87 -14.26 -3.84
N VAL A 17 9.74 -15.38 -3.11
CA VAL A 17 8.80 -15.49 -1.99
C VAL A 17 9.06 -14.43 -0.93
N ALA A 18 10.32 -14.22 -0.55
CA ALA A 18 10.72 -13.20 0.41
C ALA A 18 10.40 -11.78 -0.08
N ALA A 19 10.66 -11.49 -1.35
CA ALA A 19 10.33 -10.19 -1.95
C ALA A 19 8.81 -9.93 -1.95
N THR A 20 8.00 -10.93 -2.31
CA THR A 20 6.53 -10.83 -2.23
C THR A 20 6.07 -10.51 -0.81
N LEU A 21 6.56 -11.25 0.19
CA LEU A 21 6.22 -11.01 1.59
C LEU A 21 6.65 -9.60 2.03
N ALA A 22 7.86 -9.17 1.69
CA ALA A 22 8.36 -7.84 2.01
C ALA A 22 7.47 -6.74 1.42
N SER A 23 7.03 -6.86 0.16
CA SER A 23 6.11 -5.91 -0.47
C SER A 23 4.75 -5.86 0.23
N LEU A 24 4.18 -7.02 0.60
CA LEU A 24 2.91 -7.08 1.32
C LEU A 24 3.01 -6.45 2.69
N PHE A 25 4.04 -6.80 3.47
CA PHE A 25 4.25 -6.23 4.80
C PHE A 25 4.51 -4.73 4.75
N TYR A 26 5.31 -4.27 3.78
CA TYR A 26 5.54 -2.84 3.57
C TYR A 26 4.22 -2.12 3.25
N GLY A 27 3.42 -2.65 2.32
CA GLY A 27 2.12 -2.08 1.97
C GLY A 27 1.16 -2.02 3.17
N LEU A 28 1.08 -3.10 3.96
CA LEU A 28 0.26 -3.14 5.17
C LEU A 28 0.72 -2.15 6.24
N ALA A 29 2.03 -2.09 6.50
CA ALA A 29 2.60 -1.15 7.47
C ALA A 29 2.38 0.30 7.02
N ARG A 30 2.63 0.60 5.74
CA ARG A 30 2.44 1.94 5.18
C ARG A 30 0.97 2.35 5.14
N ARG A 31 0.05 1.42 4.86
CA ARG A 31 -1.39 1.70 4.92
C ARG A 31 -1.83 2.16 6.31
N ASN A 32 -1.29 1.54 7.36
CA ASN A 32 -1.60 1.95 8.74
C ASN A 32 -0.85 3.23 9.16
N ALA A 33 0.30 3.52 8.55
CA ALA A 33 1.10 4.71 8.86
C ALA A 33 0.63 5.96 8.10
N ALA A 34 0.02 5.80 6.92
CA ALA A 34 -0.69 6.86 6.23
C ALA A 34 -2.01 7.13 6.96
N ARG A 35 -1.92 7.83 8.11
CA ARG A 35 -3.09 8.50 8.66
C ARG A 35 -3.48 9.54 7.62
N ASP A 36 -4.55 9.27 6.87
CA ASP A 36 -5.34 10.32 6.22
C ASP A 36 -5.95 11.16 7.35
N GLU A 37 -5.12 11.98 8.01
CA GLU A 37 -5.59 12.97 8.95
C GLU A 37 -6.36 13.99 8.13
N ILE A 38 -7.69 13.86 8.13
CA ILE A 38 -8.58 14.85 7.53
C ILE A 38 -8.33 16.16 8.26
N THR A 39 -7.64 17.08 7.59
CA THR A 39 -7.31 18.39 8.12
C THR A 39 -8.56 19.27 8.11
N ASN A 40 -8.50 20.39 8.83
CA ASN A 40 -9.57 21.38 8.75
C ASN A 40 -9.65 22.01 7.34
N GLU A 41 -8.54 22.06 6.60
CA GLU A 41 -8.50 22.51 5.20
C GLU A 41 -9.26 21.54 4.29
N ASP A 42 -9.06 20.23 4.42
CA ASP A 42 -9.81 19.22 3.67
C ASP A 42 -11.32 19.33 3.91
N ARG A 43 -11.72 19.65 5.15
CA ARG A 43 -13.13 19.87 5.51
C ARG A 43 -13.70 21.14 4.89
N GLN A 44 -12.94 22.24 4.88
CA GLN A 44 -13.40 23.49 4.27
C GLN A 44 -13.53 23.32 2.75
N TRP A 45 -12.56 22.67 2.11
CA TRP A 45 -12.61 22.37 0.69
C TRP A 45 -13.86 21.55 0.32
N ALA A 46 -14.16 20.48 1.06
CA ALA A 46 -15.37 19.68 0.83
C ALA A 46 -16.68 20.47 1.01
N LEU A 47 -16.71 21.46 1.92
CA LEU A 47 -17.87 22.33 2.11
C LEU A 47 -18.01 23.37 0.99
N GLU A 48 -16.90 23.88 0.47
CA GLU A 48 -16.88 24.82 -0.65
C GLU A 48 -17.29 24.13 -1.95
N GLU A 49 -16.75 22.95 -2.24
CA GLU A 49 -17.11 22.16 -3.42
C GLU A 49 -18.60 21.82 -3.42
N LYS A 50 -19.14 21.41 -2.27
CA LYS A 50 -20.57 21.13 -2.14
C LYS A 50 -21.46 22.35 -2.41
N LYS A 51 -21.04 23.55 -1.99
CA LYS A 51 -21.77 24.79 -2.29
C LYS A 51 -21.78 25.10 -3.78
N VAL A 52 -20.67 24.88 -4.47
CA VAL A 52 -20.57 25.08 -5.92
C VAL A 52 -21.50 24.12 -6.68
N ASP A 53 -21.60 22.87 -6.22
CA ASP A 53 -22.49 21.86 -6.83
C ASP A 53 -23.97 22.15 -6.55
N ASP A 54 -24.32 22.62 -5.35
CA ASP A 54 -25.69 23.01 -4.98
C ASP A 54 -26.17 24.30 -5.69
N GLU A 55 -25.25 25.12 -6.22
CA GLU A 55 -25.54 26.38 -6.93
C GLU A 55 -25.67 26.22 -8.47
N LEU A 56 -25.42 25.02 -9.01
CA LEU A 56 -25.53 24.65 -10.43
C LEU A 56 -26.93 24.14 -10.81
#